data_AF-A0A5D2J8N3-F1
#
_entry.id   AF-A0A5D2J8N3-F1
#
_cell.length_a   1.000
_cell.length_b   1.000
_cell.length_c   1.000
_cell.angle_alpha   90.00
_cell.angle_beta   90.00
_cell.angle_gamma   90.00
#
_symmetry.space_group_name_H-M   'P 1'
#
loop_
_entity.id
_entity.type
_entity.pdbx_description
1 polymer ?
#
loop_
_entity_poly.entity_id
_entity_poly.type
_entity_poly.pdbx_seq_one_letter_code
_entity_poly.pdbx_strand_id
1 'polypeptide(L)'
;MSLMHAKKVKLSHFFNTFFYKKLVNLESGYNYRAIKRWTSQRKVGYCLLDCDKISVPIHKDRHWCLAVINKKDQKFLYLDSLKGRDPNVLRALV
;
A
#
# COMPACT_ATOMS: atom_id res chain seq x y z
N MET A 1 -21.39 -26.07 -22.36
CA MET A 1 -21.23 -25.80 -20.91
C MET A 1 -20.50 -24.48 -20.76
N SER A 2 -21.25 -23.39 -20.56
CA SER A 2 -20.66 -22.07 -20.31
C SER A 2 -20.09 -22.10 -18.90
N LEU A 3 -18.75 -22.14 -18.79
CA LEU A 3 -18.05 -21.91 -17.54
C LEU A 3 -18.38 -20.48 -17.13
N MET A 4 -19.29 -20.34 -16.17
CA MET A 4 -19.47 -19.11 -15.43
C MET A 4 -18.10 -18.77 -14.84
N HIS A 5 -17.41 -17.82 -15.47
CA HIS A 5 -16.22 -17.23 -14.90
C HIS A 5 -16.70 -16.53 -13.63
N ALA A 6 -16.53 -17.18 -12.49
CA ALA A 6 -16.77 -16.57 -11.19
C ALA A 6 -16.07 -15.21 -11.22
N LYS A 7 -16.85 -14.14 -11.11
CA LYS A 7 -16.36 -12.77 -11.25
C LYS A 7 -15.40 -12.54 -10.08
N LYS A 8 -14.09 -12.73 -10.31
CA LYS A 8 -13.06 -12.58 -9.29
C LYS A 8 -13.20 -11.17 -8.71
N VAL A 9 -13.65 -11.08 -7.45
CA VAL A 9 -13.81 -9.80 -6.78
C VAL A 9 -12.44 -9.17 -6.70
N LYS A 10 -12.27 -7.99 -7.30
CA LYS A 10 -11.01 -7.25 -7.28
C LYS A 10 -10.84 -6.65 -5.89
N LEU A 11 -10.14 -7.37 -5.03
CA LEU A 11 -9.91 -6.93 -3.66
C LEU A 11 -8.90 -5.78 -3.68
N SER A 12 -9.28 -4.63 -3.13
CA SER A 12 -8.38 -3.48 -2.98
C SER A 12 -8.26 -3.13 -1.50
N HIS A 13 -7.03 -2.90 -1.05
CA HIS A 13 -6.78 -2.47 0.33
C HIS A 13 -6.34 -1.01 0.36
N PHE A 14 -6.85 -0.26 1.34
CA PHE A 14 -6.45 1.11 1.62
C PHE A 14 -5.96 1.17 3.06
N PHE A 15 -4.68 1.48 3.23
CA PHE A 15 -4.15 1.77 4.56
C PHE A 15 -4.55 3.18 5.00
N ASN A 16 -4.59 3.39 6.31
CA ASN A 16 -4.72 4.73 6.86
C ASN A 16 -3.39 5.51 6.70
N THR A 17 -3.47 6.81 6.96
CA THR A 17 -2.36 7.76 6.81
C THR A 17 -1.21 7.54 7.81
N PHE A 18 -1.44 6.79 8.89
CA PHE A 18 -0.41 6.47 9.88
C PHE A 18 0.46 5.28 9.48
N PHE A 19 0.01 4.45 8.53
CA PHE A 19 0.74 3.24 8.13
C PHE A 19 2.17 3.55 7.68
N TYR A 20 2.33 4.47 6.73
CA TYR A 20 3.64 4.80 6.19
C TYR A 20 4.55 5.44 7.25
N LYS A 21 4.02 6.35 8.09
CA LYS A 21 4.77 6.95 9.20
C LYS A 21 5.23 5.92 10.24
N LYS A 22 4.47 4.84 10.42
CA LYS A 22 4.82 3.76 11.36
C LYS A 22 5.82 2.79 10.75
N LEU A 23 5.74 2.57 9.43
CA LEU A 23 6.68 1.74 8.66
C LEU A 23 8.04 2.41 8.50
N VAL A 24 8.06 3.71 8.23
CA VAL A 24 9.26 4.52 8.07
C VAL A 24 9.26 5.57 9.17
N ASN A 25 10.00 5.28 10.24
CA ASN A 25 10.21 6.20 11.35
C ASN A 25 11.43 7.10 11.03
N LEU A 26 11.34 8.40 11.35
CA LEU A 26 12.42 9.36 11.05
C LEU A 26 13.73 9.08 11.83
N GLU A 27 13.62 8.53 13.04
CA GLU A 27 14.76 8.26 13.94
C GLU A 27 15.38 6.89 13.68
N SER A 28 14.55 5.88 13.36
CA SER A 28 14.97 4.47 13.25
C SER A 28 14.89 3.90 11.82
N GLY A 29 14.42 4.69 10.86
CA GLY A 29 14.26 4.25 9.47
C GLY A 29 13.16 3.22 9.29
N TYR A 30 13.42 2.23 8.44
CA TYR A 30 12.46 1.16 8.11
C TYR A 30 12.21 0.21 9.30
N ASN A 31 10.95 0.01 9.65
CA ASN A 31 10.55 -0.81 10.79
C ASN A 31 9.26 -1.60 10.53
N TYR A 32 9.38 -2.72 9.80
CA TYR A 32 8.25 -3.62 9.59
C TYR A 32 7.67 -4.21 10.89
N ARG A 33 8.49 -4.42 11.93
CA ARG A 33 8.02 -4.99 13.21
C ARG A 33 6.90 -4.13 13.82
N ALA A 34 6.98 -2.82 13.66
CA ALA A 34 5.98 -1.87 14.15
C ALA A 34 4.61 -1.97 13.45
N ILE A 35 4.57 -2.46 12.21
CA ILE A 35 3.34 -2.61 11.40
C ILE A 35 2.95 -4.07 11.14
N LYS A 36 3.71 -5.06 11.64
CA LYS A 36 3.47 -6.50 11.38
C LYS A 36 2.03 -6.94 11.71
N ARG A 37 1.44 -6.40 12.78
CA ARG A 37 0.04 -6.68 13.13
C ARG A 37 -0.93 -6.03 12.13
N TRP A 38 -0.61 -4.86 11.59
CA TRP A 38 -1.49 -4.10 10.69
C TRP A 38 -1.63 -4.75 9.32
N THR A 39 -0.62 -5.51 8.89
CA THR A 39 -0.63 -6.29 7.65
C THR A 39 -1.17 -7.71 7.83
N SER A 40 -1.43 -8.14 9.07
CA SER A 40 -1.86 -9.51 9.36
C SER A 40 -3.29 -9.79 8.87
N GLN A 41 -3.52 -11.00 8.36
CA GLN A 41 -4.86 -11.44 7.93
C GLN A 41 -5.90 -11.32 9.06
N ARG A 42 -5.51 -11.58 10.32
CA ARG A 42 -6.40 -11.39 11.47
C ARG A 42 -6.84 -9.94 11.66
N LYS A 43 -5.96 -8.98 11.37
CA LYS A 43 -6.28 -7.55 11.54
C LYS A 43 -7.04 -6.98 10.35
N VAL A 44 -6.71 -7.42 9.13
CA VAL A 44 -7.28 -6.92 7.89
C VAL A 44 -8.57 -7.66 7.49
N GLY A 45 -8.72 -8.91 7.91
CA GLY A 45 -9.83 -9.81 7.56
C GLY A 45 -9.56 -10.69 6.32
N TYR A 46 -8.48 -10.43 5.59
CA TYR A 46 -8.08 -11.14 4.37
C TYR A 46 -6.57 -11.06 4.17
N CYS A 47 -6.03 -11.91 3.29
CA CYS A 47 -4.62 -11.84 2.94
C CYS A 47 -4.39 -10.65 2.00
N LEU A 48 -3.52 -9.72 2.38
CA LEU A 48 -3.16 -8.58 1.53
C LEU A 48 -2.54 -9.02 0.19
N LEU A 49 -1.95 -10.22 0.13
CA LEU A 49 -1.41 -10.79 -1.10
C LEU A 49 -2.49 -11.13 -2.13
N ASP A 50 -3.76 -11.25 -1.73
CA ASP A 50 -4.89 -11.49 -2.64
C ASP A 50 -5.44 -10.21 -3.28
N CYS A 51 -5.01 -9.03 -2.80
CA CYS A 51 -5.46 -7.75 -3.36
C CYS A 51 -4.92 -7.52 -4.79
N ASP A 52 -5.68 -6.90 -5.67
CA ASP A 52 -5.16 -6.39 -6.94
C ASP A 52 -4.33 -5.11 -6.72
N LYS A 53 -4.77 -4.28 -5.77
CA LYS A 53 -4.16 -2.99 -5.45
C LYS A 53 -4.09 -2.76 -3.95
N ILE A 54 -2.96 -2.21 -3.49
CA ILE A 54 -2.78 -1.75 -2.12
C ILE A 54 -2.38 -0.28 -2.19
N SER A 55 -3.21 0.58 -1.60
CA SER A 55 -3.06 2.03 -1.60
C SER A 55 -2.55 2.49 -0.23
N VAL A 56 -1.48 3.29 -0.24
CA VAL A 56 -0.83 3.83 0.96
C VAL A 56 -0.79 5.37 0.85
N PRO A 57 -1.69 6.08 1.53
CA PRO A 57 -1.62 7.54 1.63
C PRO A 57 -0.34 7.98 2.34
N ILE A 58 0.35 8.96 1.76
CA ILE A 58 1.62 9.49 2.27
C ILE A 58 1.37 10.92 2.70
N HIS A 59 1.41 11.14 4.02
CA HIS A 59 1.41 12.48 4.58
C HIS A 59 2.85 13.00 4.66
N LYS A 60 3.24 13.86 3.72
CA LYS A 60 4.40 14.74 3.89
C LYS A 60 3.97 15.95 4.70
N ASP A 61 4.92 16.66 5.31
CA ASP A 61 4.69 17.82 6.20
C ASP A 61 3.42 18.63 5.92
N ARG A 62 3.30 19.21 4.71
CA ARG A 62 2.13 19.97 4.27
C ARG A 62 1.50 19.47 2.96
N HIS A 63 1.88 18.26 2.52
CA HIS A 63 1.52 17.76 1.20
C HIS A 63 1.15 16.28 1.21
N TRP A 64 0.14 15.92 0.42
CA TRP A 64 -0.36 14.55 0.33
C TRP A 64 0.04 13.92 -0.99
N CYS A 65 0.57 12.71 -0.90
CA CYS A 65 0.85 11.86 -2.05
C CYS A 65 0.21 10.49 -1.84
N LEU A 66 0.12 9.70 -2.90
CA LEU A 66 -0.40 8.34 -2.83
C LEU A 66 0.58 7.37 -3.46
N ALA A 67 1.02 6.37 -2.70
CA ALA A 67 1.73 5.23 -3.24
C ALA A 67 0.74 4.09 -3.49
N VAL A 68 0.87 3.39 -4.62
CA VAL A 68 0.02 2.25 -4.98
C VAL A 68 0.90 1.08 -5.40
N ILE A 69 0.75 -0.04 -4.70
CA ILE A 69 1.24 -1.35 -5.14
C ILE A 69 0.15 -1.92 -6.05
N ASN A 70 0.34 -1.85 -7.36
CA ASN A 70 -0.59 -2.37 -8.36
C ASN A 70 -0.11 -3.75 -8.82
N LYS A 71 -0.57 -4.79 -8.12
CA LYS A 71 -0.23 -6.18 -8.44
C LYS A 71 -0.87 -6.63 -9.74
N LYS A 72 -2.04 -6.10 -10.11
CA LYS A 72 -2.66 -6.45 -11.39
C LYS A 72 -1.77 -6.08 -12.58
N ASP A 73 -1.19 -4.89 -12.56
CA ASP A 73 -0.37 -4.37 -13.67
C ASP A 73 1.15 -4.50 -13.40
N GLN A 74 1.53 -5.18 -12.31
CA GLN A 74 2.92 -5.39 -11.87
C GLN A 74 3.73 -4.08 -11.76
N LYS A 75 3.13 -3.05 -11.17
CA LYS A 75 3.71 -1.70 -11.08
C LYS A 75 3.59 -1.11 -9.69
N PHE A 76 4.58 -0.30 -9.33
CA PHE A 76 4.49 0.66 -8.22
C PHE A 76 4.21 2.04 -8.80
N LEU A 77 3.17 2.69 -8.31
CA LEU A 77 2.80 4.05 -8.73
C LEU A 77 2.99 5.01 -7.57
N TYR A 78 3.58 6.16 -7.87
CA TYR A 78 3.65 7.30 -6.97
C TYR A 78 2.87 8.46 -7.61
N LEU A 79 1.75 8.82 -6.98
CA LEU A 79 0.86 9.86 -7.46
C LEU A 79 1.03 11.10 -6.59
N ASP A 80 1.50 12.18 -7.20
CA ASP A 80 1.79 13.45 -6.56
C ASP A 80 1.21 14.57 -7.44
N SER A 81 0.25 15.32 -6.92
CA SER A 81 -0.42 16.41 -7.65
C SER A 81 0.51 17.59 -7.97
N LEU A 82 1.63 17.70 -7.25
CA LEU A 82 2.69 18.69 -7.50
C LEU A 82 3.80 18.13 -8.40
N LYS A 83 3.55 16.99 -9.08
CA LYS A 83 4.48 16.30 -9.98
C LYS A 83 5.79 15.86 -9.31
N GLY A 84 5.79 15.75 -7.98
CA GLY A 84 6.92 15.25 -7.21
C GLY A 84 7.19 13.77 -7.46
N ARG A 85 8.42 13.35 -7.17
CA ARG A 85 8.85 11.94 -7.20
C ARG A 85 9.51 11.62 -5.88
N ASP A 86 9.22 10.45 -5.34
CA ASP A 86 9.84 9.99 -4.09
C ASP A 86 10.16 8.48 -4.17
N PRO A 87 11.36 8.11 -4.63
CA PRO A 87 11.74 6.70 -4.74
C PRO A 87 11.93 6.03 -3.37
N ASN A 88 12.08 6.79 -2.28
CA ASN A 88 12.20 6.22 -0.94
C ASN A 88 10.86 5.64 -0.48
N VAL A 89 9.76 6.35 -0.77
CA VAL A 89 8.41 5.85 -0.51
C VAL A 89 8.18 4.51 -1.21
N LEU A 90 8.53 4.42 -2.49
CA LEU A 90 8.32 3.18 -3.25
C LEU A 90 9.22 2.05 -2.72
N ARG A 91 10.50 2.32 -2.44
CA ARG A 91 11.43 1.33 -1.88
C ARG A 91 10.98 0.76 -0.53
N ALA A 92 10.35 1.58 0.31
CA ALA A 92 9.84 1.12 1.60
C ALA A 92 8.61 0.20 1.48
N LEU A 93 7.98 0.10 0.30
CA LEU A 93 6.77 -0.69 0.05
C LEU A 93 7.03 -1.96 -0.78
N VAL A 94 8.29 -2.25 -1.09
CA VAL A 94 8.76 -3.50 -1.71
C VAL A 94 8.97 -4.54 -0.62
#